data_AF-A0A345ZNJ9-F1
#
_entry.id   AF-A0A345ZNJ9-F1
#
_cell.length_a   1.000
_cell.length_b   1.000
_cell.length_c   1.000
_cell.angle_alpha   90.00
_cell.angle_beta   90.00
_cell.angle_gamma   90.00
#
_symmetry.space_group_name_H-M   'P 1'
#
loop_
_entity.id
_entity.type
_entity.pdbx_description
1 polymer ?
#
loop_
_entity_poly.entity_id
_entity_poly.type
_entity_poly.pdbx_seq_one_letter_code
_entity_poly.pdbx_strand_id
1 'polypeptide(L)'
;MARRLTSAEQLAELIEGIDIAMFTTVGPDGWLVSRPLSTQQASFDGERIWFFTEADSPKIAEIRRRKKVNVAYASKDANTYVSVAGEARINRDRAKIESLWSDAMKAFFPKGVNDPNLVLLEVQVRSAEYWTGPKTGVGKLLSFLVARVTKKEELMGENRILDLRDGRRRALKPPSDKSAGGRSKTAAKKAAAGVLTRAKPKSTARGRTVH
;
A
#
# COMPACT_ATOMS: atom_id res chain seq x y z
N MET A 1 -27.63 -7.77 -11.89
CA MET A 1 -26.40 -8.11 -11.13
C MET A 1 -25.55 -6.85 -11.03
N ALA A 2 -25.08 -6.48 -9.83
CA ALA A 2 -24.18 -5.32 -9.67
C ALA A 2 -22.80 -5.62 -10.29
N ARG A 3 -22.25 -4.65 -11.04
CA ARG A 3 -20.90 -4.72 -11.61
C ARG A 3 -19.88 -4.73 -10.48
N ARG A 4 -18.84 -5.57 -10.59
CA ARG A 4 -17.67 -5.52 -9.69
C ARG A 4 -16.72 -4.40 -10.11
N LEU A 5 -16.24 -3.64 -9.13
CA LEU A 5 -15.26 -2.59 -9.32
C LEU A 5 -13.91 -3.16 -9.76
N THR A 6 -13.18 -2.38 -10.55
CA THR A 6 -11.77 -2.55 -10.82
C THR A 6 -10.94 -2.14 -9.60
N SER A 7 -9.66 -2.53 -9.58
CA SER A 7 -8.74 -2.13 -8.50
C SER A 7 -8.53 -0.61 -8.43
N ALA A 8 -8.61 0.09 -9.57
CA ALA A 8 -8.53 1.55 -9.62
C ALA A 8 -9.79 2.19 -9.02
N GLU A 9 -10.99 1.79 -9.46
CA GLU A 9 -12.26 2.26 -8.90
C GLU A 9 -12.34 1.98 -7.38
N GLN A 10 -11.92 0.81 -6.93
CA GLN A 10 -11.90 0.46 -5.51
C GLN A 10 -10.91 1.34 -4.72
N LEU A 11 -9.75 1.66 -5.27
CA LEU A 11 -8.81 2.57 -4.62
C LEU A 11 -9.40 3.99 -4.53
N ALA A 12 -10.07 4.46 -5.58
CA ALA A 12 -10.74 5.75 -5.57
C ALA A 12 -11.79 5.84 -4.46
N GLU A 13 -12.66 4.83 -4.31
CA GLU A 13 -13.64 4.77 -3.22
C GLU A 13 -13.00 4.72 -1.82
N LEU A 14 -11.85 4.03 -1.68
CA LEU A 14 -11.19 3.89 -0.38
C LEU A 14 -10.59 5.20 0.14
N ILE A 15 -10.11 6.07 -0.75
CA ILE A 15 -9.49 7.34 -0.38
C ILE A 15 -10.42 8.54 -0.52
N GLU A 16 -11.62 8.34 -1.07
CA GLU A 16 -12.64 9.36 -1.21
C GLU A 16 -12.95 10.02 0.14
N GLY A 17 -12.94 11.35 0.16
CA GLY A 17 -13.18 12.14 1.37
C GLY A 17 -11.98 12.26 2.31
N ILE A 18 -10.82 11.65 2.00
CA ILE A 18 -9.58 11.80 2.77
C ILE A 18 -8.68 12.84 2.09
N ASP A 19 -8.87 14.12 2.42
CA ASP A 19 -8.17 15.24 1.77
C ASP A 19 -6.64 15.13 1.90
N ILE A 20 -6.16 15.01 3.14
CA ILE A 20 -4.73 15.01 3.43
C ILE A 20 -4.15 13.60 3.36
N ALA A 21 -3.11 13.46 2.53
CA ALA A 21 -2.28 12.27 2.46
C ALA A 21 -0.89 12.56 3.02
N MET A 22 -0.27 11.54 3.61
CA MET A 22 1.14 11.59 4.01
C MET A 22 2.01 11.08 2.85
N PHE A 23 2.67 12.01 2.16
CA PHE A 23 3.53 11.73 1.01
C PHE A 23 4.97 11.48 1.44
N THR A 24 5.46 10.27 1.18
CA THR A 24 6.76 9.78 1.66
C THR A 24 7.75 9.64 0.52
N THR A 25 8.90 10.28 0.69
CA THR A 25 10.06 10.25 -0.20
C THR A 25 11.29 9.77 0.54
N VAL A 26 12.37 9.52 -0.21
CA VAL A 26 13.67 9.21 0.38
C VAL A 26 14.55 10.47 0.39
N GLY A 27 14.90 10.90 1.60
CA GLY A 27 15.82 11.99 1.87
C GLY A 27 17.22 11.77 1.29
N PRO A 28 18.06 12.83 1.25
CA PRO A 28 19.42 12.75 0.72
C PRO A 28 20.33 11.79 1.52
N ASP A 29 20.07 11.62 2.81
CA ASP A 29 20.72 10.69 3.73
C ASP A 29 20.20 9.25 3.63
N GLY A 30 19.18 9.01 2.79
CA GLY A 30 18.56 7.70 2.60
C GLY A 30 17.40 7.41 3.55
N TRP A 31 17.10 8.28 4.52
CA TRP A 31 15.97 8.11 5.42
C TRP A 31 14.65 8.47 4.74
N LEU A 32 13.55 7.88 5.22
CA LEU A 32 12.21 8.20 4.72
C LEU A 32 11.70 9.47 5.40
N VAL A 33 11.17 10.40 4.60
CA VAL A 33 10.56 11.63 5.11
C VAL A 33 9.14 11.73 4.57
N SER A 34 8.17 11.83 5.47
CA SER A 34 6.75 11.94 5.13
C SER A 34 6.22 13.34 5.41
N ARG A 35 5.43 13.89 4.48
CA ARG A 35 4.93 15.27 4.54
C ARG A 35 3.46 15.31 4.13
N PRO A 36 2.59 16.07 4.82
CA PRO A 36 1.19 16.18 4.46
C PRO A 36 1.04 16.92 3.13
N LEU A 37 0.20 16.40 2.24
CA LEU A 37 -0.21 17.03 0.99
C LEU A 37 -1.71 16.82 0.76
N SER A 38 -2.40 17.83 0.19
CA SER A 38 -3.81 17.71 -0.19
C SER A 38 -3.95 17.04 -1.56
N THR A 39 -4.68 15.93 -1.59
CA THR A 39 -4.94 15.16 -2.80
C THR A 39 -5.96 15.89 -3.67
N GLN A 40 -5.66 16.07 -4.96
CA GLN A 40 -6.63 16.65 -5.90
C GLN A 40 -7.65 15.58 -6.33
N GLN A 41 -8.62 15.29 -5.46
CA GLN A 41 -9.54 14.14 -5.56
C GLN A 41 -10.58 14.27 -6.67
N ALA A 42 -10.97 15.49 -7.08
CA ALA A 42 -12.09 15.74 -7.99
C ALA A 42 -11.98 15.06 -9.37
N SER A 43 -10.83 14.47 -9.70
CA SER A 43 -10.61 13.71 -10.94
C SER A 43 -9.84 12.40 -10.74
N PHE A 44 -9.82 11.85 -9.51
CA PHE A 44 -9.07 10.62 -9.26
C PHE A 44 -9.83 9.39 -9.75
N ASP A 45 -9.31 8.78 -10.80
CA ASP A 45 -9.82 7.55 -11.42
C ASP A 45 -9.22 6.27 -10.81
N GLY A 46 -8.33 6.40 -9.83
CA GLY A 46 -7.60 5.30 -9.21
C GLY A 46 -6.19 5.07 -9.77
N GLU A 47 -5.82 5.67 -10.91
CA GLU A 47 -4.55 5.38 -11.58
C GLU A 47 -3.43 6.38 -11.24
N ARG A 48 -3.79 7.67 -11.09
CA ARG A 48 -2.81 8.75 -10.86
C ARG A 48 -3.26 9.67 -9.75
N ILE A 49 -2.48 9.74 -8.68
CA ILE A 49 -2.72 10.67 -7.58
C ILE A 49 -2.00 11.98 -7.88
N TRP A 50 -2.69 13.11 -7.69
CA TRP A 50 -2.18 14.45 -8.00
C TRP A 50 -2.10 15.31 -6.75
N PHE A 51 -1.00 16.04 -6.61
CA PHE A 51 -0.80 17.05 -5.58
C PHE A 51 -0.26 18.33 -6.20
N PHE A 52 -0.71 19.49 -5.73
CA PHE A 52 0.01 20.74 -5.97
C PHE A 52 1.20 20.83 -5.01
N THR A 53 2.34 21.32 -5.52
CA THR A 53 3.52 21.58 -4.69
C THR A 53 4.41 22.64 -5.32
N GLU A 54 5.37 23.11 -4.55
CA GLU A 54 6.35 24.11 -4.97
C GLU A 54 7.52 23.44 -5.71
N ALA A 55 7.99 24.06 -6.80
CA ALA A 55 9.05 23.55 -7.66
C ALA A 55 10.42 23.46 -6.96
N ASP A 56 10.64 24.31 -5.95
CA ASP A 56 11.85 24.38 -5.12
C ASP A 56 11.75 23.53 -3.84
N SER A 57 10.63 22.84 -3.61
CA SER A 57 10.44 22.01 -2.42
C SER A 57 11.48 20.86 -2.36
N PRO A 58 12.01 20.50 -1.17
CA PRO A 58 13.01 19.42 -1.04
C PRO A 58 12.60 18.08 -1.67
N LYS A 59 11.30 17.76 -1.61
CA LYS A 59 10.72 16.55 -2.19
C LYS A 59 10.93 16.46 -3.71
N ILE A 60 11.00 17.59 -4.41
CA ILE A 60 11.25 17.62 -5.85
C ILE A 60 12.66 17.10 -6.17
N ALA A 61 13.67 17.53 -5.41
CA ALA A 61 15.03 17.03 -5.55
C ALA A 61 15.13 15.55 -5.14
N GLU A 62 14.43 15.14 -4.09
CA GLU A 62 14.33 13.74 -3.64
C GLU A 62 13.73 12.84 -4.74
N ILE A 63 12.62 13.23 -5.36
CA ILE A 63 11.95 12.48 -6.45
C ILE A 63 12.83 12.35 -7.69
N ARG A 64 13.55 13.43 -8.06
CA ARG A 64 14.50 13.39 -9.19
C ARG A 64 15.57 12.31 -9.00
N ARG A 65 16.03 12.09 -7.76
CA ARG A 65 16.99 11.02 -7.44
C ARG A 65 16.30 9.66 -7.33
N ARG A 66 15.13 9.59 -6.69
CA ARG A 66 14.40 8.35 -6.40
C ARG A 66 12.90 8.55 -6.62
N LYS A 67 12.41 8.01 -7.74
CA LYS A 67 11.00 8.15 -8.15
C LYS A 67 10.04 7.29 -7.33
N LYS A 68 10.52 6.23 -6.66
CA LYS A 68 9.66 5.33 -5.87
C LYS A 68 9.24 6.03 -4.58
N VAL A 69 7.94 6.11 -4.36
CA VAL A 69 7.32 6.85 -3.25
C VAL A 69 6.20 6.03 -2.61
N ASN A 70 5.77 6.47 -1.43
CA ASN A 70 4.56 5.98 -0.79
C ASN A 70 3.61 7.15 -0.49
N VAL A 71 2.31 6.91 -0.65
CA VAL A 71 1.25 7.83 -0.25
C VAL A 71 0.37 7.10 0.75
N ALA A 72 0.32 7.60 1.99
CA ALA A 72 -0.49 7.00 3.05
C ALA A 72 -1.72 7.86 3.36
N TYR A 73 -2.88 7.20 3.41
CA TYR A 73 -4.17 7.77 3.82
C TYR A 73 -4.62 7.10 5.11
N ALA A 74 -5.19 7.90 6.02
CA ALA A 74 -5.76 7.41 7.26
C ALA A 74 -7.02 8.19 7.60
N SER A 75 -8.14 7.49 7.77
CA SER A 75 -9.39 8.03 8.27
C SER A 75 -9.86 7.21 9.45
N LYS A 76 -9.79 7.83 10.64
CA LYS A 76 -10.28 7.22 11.88
C LYS A 76 -11.81 7.06 11.83
N ASP A 77 -12.51 8.02 11.24
CA ASP A 77 -13.97 8.06 11.18
C ASP A 77 -14.51 7.00 10.20
N ALA A 78 -13.86 6.83 9.05
CA ALA A 78 -14.20 5.76 8.11
C ALA A 78 -13.64 4.39 8.54
N ASN A 79 -12.74 4.36 9.54
CA ASN A 79 -11.96 3.18 9.91
C ASN A 79 -11.24 2.56 8.71
N THR A 80 -10.63 3.42 7.89
CA THR A 80 -9.97 3.08 6.62
C THR A 80 -8.55 3.61 6.63
N TYR A 81 -7.60 2.76 6.27
CA TYR A 81 -6.18 3.09 6.13
C TYR A 81 -5.69 2.53 4.80
N VAL A 82 -4.91 3.31 4.06
CA VAL A 82 -4.42 2.91 2.73
C VAL A 82 -2.96 3.30 2.60
N SER A 83 -2.14 2.37 2.12
CA SER A 83 -0.74 2.61 1.77
C SER A 83 -0.56 2.37 0.27
N VAL A 84 -0.34 3.43 -0.48
CA VAL A 84 -0.19 3.40 -1.93
C VAL A 84 1.28 3.44 -2.30
N ALA A 85 1.78 2.41 -2.98
CA ALA A 85 3.11 2.40 -3.58
C ALA A 85 3.02 2.89 -5.03
N GLY A 86 3.89 3.82 -5.41
CA GLY A 86 3.85 4.41 -6.74
C GLY A 86 5.18 4.99 -7.21
N GLU A 87 5.16 5.55 -8.42
CA GLU A 87 6.25 6.32 -8.98
C GLU A 87 5.84 7.79 -9.15
N ALA A 88 6.60 8.68 -8.52
CA ALA A 88 6.40 10.12 -8.59
C ALA A 88 7.12 10.75 -9.78
N ARG A 89 6.48 11.74 -10.41
CA ARG A 89 7.03 12.57 -11.48
C ARG A 89 6.59 14.02 -11.27
N ILE A 90 7.45 14.96 -11.65
CA ILE A 90 7.07 16.38 -11.70
C ILE A 90 6.39 16.63 -13.04
N ASN A 91 5.18 17.17 -12.99
CA ASN A 91 4.37 17.50 -14.14
C ASN A 91 4.14 19.03 -14.19
N ARG A 92 4.38 19.62 -15.36
CA ARG A 92 4.20 21.06 -15.65
C ARG A 92 3.16 21.30 -16.74
N ASP A 93 2.38 20.28 -17.09
CA ASP A 93 1.31 20.39 -18.05
C ASP A 93 0.30 21.44 -17.57
N ARG A 94 0.19 22.49 -18.37
CA ARG A 94 -0.60 23.66 -18.04
C ARG A 94 -2.10 23.34 -18.03
N ALA A 95 -2.57 22.57 -19.01
CA ALA A 95 -3.96 22.16 -19.09
C ALA A 95 -4.33 21.28 -17.89
N LYS A 96 -3.42 20.41 -17.44
CA LYS A 96 -3.68 19.59 -16.25
C LYS A 96 -3.73 20.44 -14.98
N ILE A 97 -2.79 21.38 -14.79
CA ILE A 97 -2.80 22.34 -13.68
C ILE A 97 -4.12 23.11 -13.63
N GLU A 98 -4.54 23.68 -14.76
CA GLU A 98 -5.80 24.43 -14.88
C GLU A 98 -7.02 23.55 -14.58
N SER A 99 -7.04 22.30 -15.05
CA SER A 99 -8.17 21.39 -14.81
C SER A 99 -8.31 20.97 -13.34
N LEU A 100 -7.22 21.00 -12.56
CA LEU A 100 -7.22 20.64 -11.14
C LEU A 100 -7.30 21.85 -10.21
N TRP A 101 -7.17 23.06 -10.75
CA TRP A 101 -7.05 24.26 -9.94
C TRP A 101 -8.35 24.58 -9.21
N SER A 102 -8.23 24.96 -7.94
CA SER A 102 -9.32 25.54 -7.15
C SER A 102 -8.87 26.83 -6.49
N ASP A 103 -9.78 27.77 -6.32
CA ASP A 103 -9.46 29.07 -5.72
C ASP A 103 -9.00 29.00 -4.26
N ALA A 104 -9.31 27.89 -3.57
CA ALA A 104 -8.76 27.61 -2.24
C ALA A 104 -7.22 27.53 -2.26
N MET A 105 -6.60 27.15 -3.39
CA MET A 105 -5.15 27.06 -3.51
C MET A 105 -4.43 28.42 -3.56
N LYS A 106 -5.15 29.53 -3.75
CA LYS A 106 -4.57 30.89 -3.73
C LYS A 106 -3.91 31.22 -2.38
N ALA A 107 -4.34 30.57 -1.30
CA ALA A 107 -3.71 30.72 0.02
C ALA A 107 -2.24 30.24 0.04
N PHE A 108 -1.89 29.26 -0.80
CA PHE A 108 -0.53 28.71 -0.91
C PHE A 108 0.22 29.25 -2.12
N PHE A 109 -0.49 29.60 -3.20
CA PHE A 109 0.08 30.15 -4.42
C PHE A 109 -0.63 31.48 -4.76
N PRO A 110 -0.17 32.61 -4.18
CA PRO A 110 -0.84 33.91 -4.31
C PRO A 110 -0.92 34.43 -5.75
N LYS A 111 0.01 34.03 -6.62
CA LYS A 111 -0.01 34.35 -8.06
C LYS A 111 -0.98 33.46 -8.86
N GLY A 112 -1.71 32.60 -8.15
CA GLY A 112 -2.72 31.71 -8.68
C GLY A 112 -2.14 30.63 -9.59
N VAL A 113 -2.96 30.20 -10.54
CA VAL A 113 -2.60 29.15 -11.51
C VAL A 113 -1.32 29.49 -12.29
N ASN A 114 -0.99 30.78 -12.48
CA ASN A 114 0.21 31.27 -13.17
C ASN A 114 1.48 31.35 -12.30
N ASP A 115 1.44 30.91 -11.05
CA ASP A 115 2.62 30.97 -10.19
C ASP A 115 3.78 30.13 -10.79
N PRO A 116 4.97 30.71 -11.03
CA PRO A 116 6.09 29.98 -11.61
C PRO A 116 6.64 28.88 -10.69
N ASN A 117 6.34 28.94 -9.39
CA ASN A 117 6.71 27.91 -8.43
C ASN A 117 5.66 26.79 -8.34
N LEU A 118 4.47 26.96 -8.93
CA LEU A 118 3.42 25.94 -8.94
C LEU A 118 3.81 24.80 -9.90
N VAL A 119 3.85 23.58 -9.36
CA VAL A 119 3.97 22.36 -10.17
C VAL A 119 2.99 21.30 -9.67
N LEU A 120 2.65 20.36 -10.56
CA LEU A 120 1.96 19.15 -10.19
C LEU A 120 2.96 18.06 -9.85
N LEU A 121 2.72 17.41 -8.73
CA LEU A 121 3.30 16.13 -8.41
C LEU A 121 2.31 15.04 -8.84
N GLU A 122 2.75 14.19 -9.75
CA GLU A 122 2.01 13.06 -10.27
C GLU A 122 2.55 11.77 -9.66
N VAL A 123 1.69 10.97 -9.04
CA VAL A 123 2.05 9.62 -8.57
C VAL A 123 1.29 8.60 -9.39
N GLN A 124 2.00 7.90 -10.26
CA GLN A 124 1.46 6.73 -10.96
C GLN A 124 1.36 5.57 -9.96
N VAL A 125 0.13 5.10 -9.71
CA VAL A 125 -0.12 4.03 -8.75
C VAL A 125 0.38 2.70 -9.30
N ARG A 126 1.08 1.93 -8.46
CA ARG A 126 1.51 0.56 -8.78
C ARG A 126 0.74 -0.46 -7.97
N SER A 127 0.57 -0.22 -6.68
CA SER A 127 -0.26 -1.05 -5.81
C SER A 127 -0.74 -0.25 -4.61
N ALA A 128 -1.81 -0.73 -3.98
CA ALA A 128 -2.26 -0.19 -2.70
C ALA A 128 -2.54 -1.35 -1.74
N GLU A 129 -2.03 -1.28 -0.51
CA GLU A 129 -2.49 -2.12 0.58
C GLU A 129 -3.48 -1.31 1.42
N TYR A 130 -4.61 -1.90 1.79
CA TYR A 130 -5.61 -1.23 2.59
C TYR A 130 -6.03 -2.07 3.79
N TRP A 131 -6.50 -1.36 4.82
CA TRP A 131 -7.15 -1.90 6.00
C TRP A 131 -8.47 -1.18 6.19
N THR A 132 -9.56 -1.93 6.22
CA THR A 132 -10.89 -1.40 6.55
C THR A 132 -11.48 -2.16 7.72
N GLY A 133 -12.38 -1.53 8.46
CA GLY A 133 -13.15 -2.21 9.48
C GLY A 133 -14.53 -1.59 9.68
N PRO A 134 -15.32 -2.10 10.63
CA PRO A 134 -16.65 -1.55 10.90
C PRO A 134 -16.57 -0.06 11.27
N LYS A 135 -17.40 0.77 10.63
CA LYS A 135 -17.41 2.24 10.81
C LYS A 135 -18.00 2.66 12.15
N THR A 136 -19.10 2.03 12.58
CA THR A 136 -19.86 2.44 13.78
C THR A 136 -19.46 1.64 15.03
N GLY A 137 -19.66 2.24 16.21
CA GLY A 137 -19.43 1.55 17.49
C GLY A 137 -20.26 0.27 17.65
N VAL A 138 -21.52 0.31 17.21
CA VAL A 138 -22.39 -0.88 17.17
C VAL A 138 -21.86 -1.94 16.21
N GLY A 139 -21.42 -1.53 15.01
CA GLY A 139 -20.79 -2.43 14.04
C GLY A 139 -19.53 -3.10 14.59
N LYS A 140 -18.69 -2.35 15.32
CA LYS A 140 -17.50 -2.89 16.00
C LYS A 140 -17.86 -3.90 17.09
N LEU A 141 -18.84 -3.59 17.95
CA LEU A 141 -19.29 -4.48 19.02
C LEU A 141 -19.93 -5.76 18.50
N LEU A 142 -20.80 -5.66 17.49
CA LEU A 142 -21.43 -6.83 16.86
C LEU A 142 -20.38 -7.71 16.18
N SER A 143 -19.45 -7.11 15.43
CA SER A 143 -18.37 -7.84 14.77
C SER A 143 -17.49 -8.56 15.78
N PHE A 144 -17.19 -7.93 16.91
CA PHE A 144 -16.45 -8.55 18.01
C PHE A 144 -17.17 -9.77 18.60
N LEU A 145 -18.48 -9.64 18.90
CA LEU A 145 -19.27 -10.74 19.43
C LEU A 145 -19.32 -11.92 18.45
N VAL A 146 -19.59 -11.65 17.17
CA VAL A 146 -19.64 -12.70 16.14
C VAL A 146 -18.26 -13.31 15.93
N ALA A 147 -17.18 -12.52 15.89
CA ALA A 147 -15.81 -13.03 15.74
C ALA A 147 -15.41 -13.93 16.92
N ARG A 148 -15.82 -13.61 18.15
CA ARG A 148 -15.52 -14.44 19.34
C ARG A 148 -16.21 -15.80 19.27
N VAL A 149 -17.44 -15.84 18.76
CA VAL A 149 -18.23 -17.08 18.61
C VAL A 149 -17.75 -17.90 17.41
N THR A 150 -17.56 -17.24 16.26
CA THR A 150 -17.26 -17.90 14.97
C THR A 150 -15.76 -18.11 14.72
N LYS A 151 -14.89 -17.46 15.49
CA LYS A 151 -13.43 -17.37 15.26
C LYS A 151 -13.04 -16.82 13.88
N LYS A 152 -13.95 -16.13 13.19
CA LYS A 152 -13.69 -15.51 11.88
C LYS A 152 -13.11 -14.10 12.08
N GLU A 153 -11.78 -14.00 12.02
CA GLU A 153 -11.04 -12.74 12.18
C GLU A 153 -11.38 -11.69 11.09
N GLU A 154 -11.82 -12.12 9.90
CA GLU A 154 -12.22 -11.24 8.77
C GLU A 154 -13.42 -10.33 9.09
N LEU A 155 -14.18 -10.63 10.16
CA LEU A 155 -15.30 -9.79 10.61
C LEU A 155 -14.82 -8.52 11.34
N MET A 156 -13.60 -8.53 11.88
CA MET A 156 -13.02 -7.39 12.60
C MET A 156 -12.41 -6.34 11.66
N GLY A 157 -12.20 -6.72 10.39
CA GLY A 157 -11.66 -5.87 9.37
C GLY A 157 -11.08 -6.67 8.21
N GLU A 158 -10.89 -6.00 7.10
CA GLU A 158 -10.26 -6.56 5.90
C GLU A 158 -8.88 -5.94 5.71
N ASN A 159 -7.89 -6.78 5.38
CA ASN A 159 -6.65 -6.32 4.75
C ASN A 159 -6.50 -6.97 3.37
N ARG A 160 -6.26 -6.15 2.34
CA ARG A 160 -5.96 -6.62 0.98
C ARG A 160 -4.96 -5.71 0.30
N ILE A 161 -4.37 -6.26 -0.75
CA ILE A 161 -3.53 -5.56 -1.71
C ILE A 161 -4.27 -5.46 -3.04
N LEU A 162 -4.42 -4.25 -3.55
CA LEU A 162 -4.81 -3.94 -4.92
C LEU A 162 -3.54 -3.84 -5.77
N ASP A 163 -3.44 -4.64 -6.84
CA ASP A 163 -2.36 -4.52 -7.83
C ASP A 163 -2.88 -3.77 -9.06
N LEU A 164 -2.20 -2.66 -9.42
CA LEU A 164 -2.59 -1.79 -10.52
C LEU A 164 -1.59 -1.85 -11.69
N ARG A 165 -0.60 -2.76 -11.66
CA ARG A 165 0.48 -2.81 -12.65
C ARG A 165 0.07 -3.37 -14.02
N ASP A 166 -0.97 -4.20 -14.06
CA ASP A 166 -1.28 -5.02 -15.25
C ASP A 166 -2.74 -4.89 -15.73
N GLY A 167 -3.54 -3.93 -15.21
CA GLY A 167 -4.99 -3.84 -15.51
C GLY A 167 -5.79 -5.10 -15.10
N ARG A 168 -5.14 -6.09 -14.49
CA ARG A 168 -5.75 -7.35 -14.05
C ARG A 168 -6.33 -7.15 -12.65
N ARG A 169 -7.63 -7.40 -12.55
CA ARG A 169 -8.40 -7.36 -11.30
C ARG A 169 -7.92 -8.44 -10.34
N ARG A 170 -7.10 -8.09 -9.34
CA ARG A 170 -6.85 -9.01 -8.23
C ARG A 170 -6.56 -8.27 -6.93
N ALA A 171 -7.56 -8.28 -6.05
CA ALA A 171 -7.31 -8.11 -4.63
C ALA A 171 -6.56 -9.34 -4.13
N LEU A 172 -5.31 -9.16 -3.70
CA LEU A 172 -4.46 -10.18 -3.12
C LEU A 172 -4.56 -10.10 -1.59
N LYS A 173 -4.42 -11.24 -0.92
CA LYS A 173 -4.17 -11.26 0.53
C LYS A 173 -2.72 -10.81 0.76
N PRO A 174 -2.43 -10.07 1.84
CA PRO A 174 -1.07 -9.69 2.17
C PRO A 174 -0.24 -10.94 2.52
N PRO A 175 1.09 -10.88 2.44
CA PRO A 175 1.96 -11.97 2.90
C PRO A 175 1.78 -12.32 4.39
N SER A 176 1.28 -11.38 5.19
CA SER A 176 0.98 -11.57 6.62
C SER A 176 -0.32 -12.34 6.90
N ASP A 177 -1.16 -12.60 5.90
CA ASP A 177 -2.40 -13.37 6.07
C ASP A 177 -2.07 -14.85 6.36
N LYS A 178 -2.63 -15.40 7.43
CA LYS A 178 -2.38 -16.78 7.90
C LYS A 178 -2.71 -17.86 6.84
N SER A 179 -3.61 -17.58 5.90
CA SER A 179 -3.97 -18.45 4.78
C SER A 179 -3.00 -18.35 3.59
N ALA A 180 -2.22 -17.28 3.47
CA ALA A 180 -1.19 -17.11 2.44
C ALA A 180 0.02 -18.04 2.66
N GLY A 181 0.24 -18.52 3.89
CA GLY A 181 1.26 -19.52 4.27
C GLY A 181 0.96 -20.98 3.87
N GLY A 182 -0.07 -21.23 3.05
CA GLY A 182 -0.50 -22.57 2.65
C GLY A 182 0.46 -23.34 1.73
N ARG A 183 1.52 -22.71 1.19
CA ARG A 183 2.59 -23.45 0.50
C ARG A 183 3.58 -23.99 1.54
N SER A 184 3.46 -25.30 1.78
CA SER A 184 4.46 -26.19 2.39
C SER A 184 4.48 -26.33 3.92
N LYS A 185 3.41 -26.88 4.50
CA LYS A 185 3.59 -27.85 5.61
C LYS A 185 3.70 -29.30 5.11
N THR A 186 3.21 -29.59 3.90
CA THR A 186 3.22 -30.93 3.32
C THR A 186 4.58 -31.31 2.70
N ALA A 187 5.33 -30.37 2.13
CA ALA A 187 6.65 -30.69 1.55
C ALA A 187 7.75 -30.78 2.64
N ALA A 188 7.66 -29.98 3.70
CA ALA A 188 8.57 -30.09 4.86
C ALA A 188 8.44 -31.45 5.58
N LYS A 189 7.22 -32.00 5.70
CA LYS A 189 7.01 -33.33 6.30
C LYS A 189 7.51 -34.47 5.40
N LYS A 190 7.45 -34.30 4.07
CA LYS A 190 7.95 -35.29 3.10
C LYS A 190 9.48 -35.29 2.98
N ALA A 191 10.12 -34.13 3.14
CA ALA A 191 11.58 -34.02 3.21
C ALA A 191 12.16 -34.64 4.49
N ALA A 192 11.51 -34.46 5.64
CA ALA A 192 11.95 -35.06 6.91
C ALA A 192 11.81 -36.60 6.93
N ALA A 193 10.80 -37.16 6.25
CA ALA A 193 10.61 -38.61 6.16
C ALA A 193 11.59 -39.30 5.18
N GLY A 194 12.08 -38.57 4.17
CA GLY A 194 13.03 -39.11 3.18
C GLY A 194 14.50 -39.14 3.63
N VAL A 195 14.86 -38.38 4.67
CA VAL A 195 16.23 -38.33 5.21
C VAL A 195 16.49 -39.45 6.24
N LEU A 196 15.45 -40.03 6.84
CA LEU A 196 15.59 -41.08 7.86
C LEU A 196 15.81 -42.51 7.31
N THR A 197 15.81 -42.73 6.00
CA THR A 197 15.94 -44.08 5.40
C THR A 197 17.28 -44.37 4.73
N ARG A 198 18.29 -43.48 4.84
CA ARG A 198 19.57 -43.70 4.15
C ARG A 198 20.79 -43.36 5.01
N ALA A 199 21.16 -44.26 5.92
CA ALA A 199 22.55 -44.62 6.25
C ALA A 199 22.63 -45.70 7.34
N LYS A 200 23.04 -46.92 6.96
CA LYS A 200 23.79 -47.84 7.83
C LYS A 200 25.06 -48.23 7.07
N PRO A 201 26.26 -47.88 7.53
CA PRO A 201 27.46 -48.62 7.20
C PRO A 201 27.69 -49.71 8.27
N LYS A 202 28.10 -50.89 7.80
CA LYS A 202 28.48 -52.05 8.61
C LYS A 202 29.72 -51.71 9.46
N SER A 203 29.65 -52.03 10.76
CA SER A 203 30.80 -52.06 11.68
C SER A 203 31.61 -53.33 11.44
N THR A 204 32.89 -53.21 11.06
CA THR A 204 33.88 -54.28 11.18
C THR A 204 34.77 -54.04 12.39
N ALA A 205 34.77 -55.03 13.29
CA ALA A 205 35.53 -55.04 14.53
C ALA A 205 37.05 -55.20 14.26
N ARG A 206 37.87 -54.51 15.07
CA ARG A 206 39.16 -55.04 15.51
C ARG A 206 39.33 -54.78 17.00
N GLY A 207 39.43 -55.88 17.73
CA GLY A 207 39.64 -55.94 19.16
C GLY A 207 41.05 -55.51 19.54
N ARG A 208 41.11 -54.98 20.75
CA ARG A 208 42.29 -54.59 21.52
C ARG A 208 42.87 -55.84 22.18
N THR A 209 44.18 -55.95 22.27
CA THR A 209 44.82 -56.72 23.34
C THR A 209 46.04 -55.94 23.83
N VAL A 210 46.11 -55.82 25.15
CA VAL A 210 47.12 -55.14 25.95
C VAL A 210 48.10 -56.21 26.41
N HIS A 211 49.40 -55.94 26.31
CA HIS A 211 50.41 -56.08 27.37
C HIS A 211 51.62 -55.23 27.01
#